data_AF-A0A951QHD7-F1
#
_entry.id   AF-A0A951QHD7-F1
#
_cell.length_a   1.000
_cell.length_b   1.000
_cell.length_c   1.000
_cell.angle_alpha   90.00
_cell.angle_beta   90.00
_cell.angle_gamma   90.00
#
_symmetry.space_group_name_H-M   'P 1'
#
loop_
_entity.id
_entity.type
_entity.pdbx_description
1 polymer ?
#
loop_
_entity_poly.entity_id
_entity_poly.type
_entity_poly.pdbx_seq_one_letter_code
_entity_poly.pdbx_strand_id
1 'polypeptide(L)' 'MLQDEIVEEIHRIREEYSRSFNHDLKAIFADLLLEQAESGREIVSLSRKRGLTTRWSRRSRDIGRDAM' A
#
# COMPACT_ATOMS: atom_id res chain seq x y z
N MET A 1 -14.33 1.76 -21.72
CA MET A 1 -13.33 1.60 -20.63
C MET A 1 -12.27 0.66 -21.17
N LEU A 2 -10.99 1.00 -21.05
CA LEU A 2 -9.92 0.13 -21.54
C LEU A 2 -9.79 -1.04 -20.57
N GLN A 3 -10.03 -2.26 -21.05
CA GLN A 3 -9.82 -3.47 -20.25
C GLN A 3 -8.39 -3.91 -20.49
N ASP A 4 -7.58 -3.84 -19.45
CA ASP A 4 -6.16 -4.18 -19.51
C ASP A 4 -5.99 -5.66 -19.17
N GLU A 5 -5.65 -6.45 -20.17
CA GLU A 5 -5.52 -7.91 -20.07
C GLU A 5 -4.47 -8.32 -19.02
N ILE A 6 -3.42 -7.50 -18.84
CA ILE A 6 -2.38 -7.73 -17.84
C ILE A 6 -2.95 -7.61 -16.43
N VAL A 7 -3.84 -6.64 -16.21
CA VAL A 7 -4.44 -6.40 -14.89
C VAL A 7 -5.39 -7.54 -14.52
N GLU A 8 -6.17 -8.04 -15.48
CA GLU A 8 -7.07 -9.17 -15.27
C GLU A 8 -6.30 -10.46 -14.92
N GLU A 9 -5.16 -10.69 -15.57
CA GLU A 9 -4.29 -11.83 -15.24
C GLU A 9 -3.73 -11.73 -13.81
N ILE A 10 -3.24 -10.54 -13.43
CA ILE A 10 -2.77 -10.28 -12.06
C ILE A 10 -3.89 -10.50 -11.04
N HIS A 11 -5.11 -10.05 -11.32
CA HIS A 11 -6.26 -10.30 -10.45
C HIS A 11 -6.53 -11.80 -10.30
N ARG A 12 -6.53 -12.56 -11.39
CA ARG A 12 -6.74 -14.01 -11.34
C ARG A 12 -5.70 -14.72 -10.50
N ILE A 13 -4.41 -14.41 -10.68
CA ILE A 13 -3.32 -15.00 -9.90
C ILE A 13 -3.47 -14.66 -8.42
N ARG A 14 -3.76 -13.40 -8.08
CA ARG A 14 -3.95 -12.97 -6.68
C ARG A 14 -5.15 -13.61 -6.02
N GLU A 15 -6.23 -13.79 -6.77
CA GLU A 15 -7.46 -14.46 -6.33
C GLU A 15 -7.20 -15.94 -6.02
N GLU A 16 -6.53 -16.65 -6.95
CA GLU A 16 -6.15 -18.05 -6.77
C GLU A 16 -5.21 -18.25 -5.58
N TYR A 17 -4.21 -17.38 -5.44
CA TYR A 17 -3.30 -17.38 -4.29
C TYR A 17 -4.08 -17.07 -3.00
N SER A 18 -5.01 -16.12 -2.99
CA SER A 18 -5.81 -15.84 -1.79
C SER A 18 -6.70 -17.03 -1.39
N ARG A 19 -7.24 -17.78 -2.35
CA ARG A 19 -8.06 -18.97 -2.07
C ARG A 19 -7.27 -20.09 -1.41
N SER A 20 -5.99 -20.30 -1.75
CA SER A 20 -5.17 -21.34 -1.10
C SER A 20 -4.98 -21.07 0.40
N PHE A 21 -4.97 -19.80 0.80
CA PHE A 21 -4.93 -19.35 2.19
C PHE A 21 -6.32 -19.11 2.81
N ASN A 22 -7.41 -19.55 2.16
CA ASN A 22 -8.78 -19.32 2.60
C ASN A 22 -9.08 -17.83 2.88
N HIS A 23 -8.46 -16.94 2.11
CA HIS A 23 -8.53 -15.49 2.28
C HIS A 23 -8.06 -14.97 3.66
N ASP A 24 -7.26 -15.76 4.40
CA ASP A 24 -6.67 -15.30 5.65
C ASP A 24 -5.47 -14.39 5.37
N LEU A 25 -5.68 -13.10 5.61
CA LEU A 25 -4.65 -12.07 5.48
C LEU A 25 -3.42 -12.36 6.36
N LYS A 26 -3.60 -12.96 7.54
CA LYS A 26 -2.48 -13.26 8.43
C LYS A 26 -1.61 -14.38 7.87
N ALA A 27 -2.24 -15.40 7.28
CA ALA A 27 -1.53 -16.53 6.69
C ALA A 27 -0.71 -16.10 5.47
N ILE A 28 -1.31 -15.30 4.59
CA ILE A 28 -0.61 -14.70 3.43
C ILE A 28 0.58 -13.85 3.89
N PHE A 29 0.40 -13.04 4.92
CA PHE A 29 1.48 -12.19 5.43
C PHE A 29 2.62 -13.01 6.04
N ALA A 30 2.31 -14.09 6.76
CA ALA A 30 3.31 -14.97 7.32
C ALA A 30 4.14 -15.67 6.23
N ASP A 31 3.50 -16.10 5.14
CA ASP A 31 4.17 -16.70 3.98
C ASP A 31 5.18 -15.73 3.35
N LEU A 32 4.76 -14.50 3.08
CA LEU A 32 5.63 -13.46 2.52
C LEU A 32 6.80 -13.09 3.46
N LEU A 33 6.58 -13.13 4.78
CA LEU A 33 7.65 -12.92 5.76
C LEU A 33 8.68 -14.05 5.73
N LEU A 34 8.24 -15.29 5.54
CA LEU A 34 9.13 -16.45 5.40
C LEU A 34 9.97 -16.33 4.13
N GLU A 35 9.34 -16.05 2.98
CA GLU A 35 10.06 -15.80 1.72
C GLU A 35 11.08 -14.65 1.86
N GLN A 36 10.70 -13.59 2.58
CA GLN A 36 11.59 -12.45 2.83
C GLN A 36 12.81 -12.87 3.66
N ALA A 37 12.62 -13.69 4.69
CA ALA A 37 13.70 -14.22 5.52
C ALA A 37 14.64 -15.16 4.72
N GLU A 38 14.07 -15.98 3.84
CA GLU A 38 14.81 -16.90 2.97
C GLU A 38 15.59 -16.19 1.86
N SER A 39 15.14 -15.00 1.43
CA SER A 39 15.79 -14.23 0.37
C SER A 39 17.25 -13.85 0.66
N GLY A 40 17.67 -13.93 1.93
CA GLY A 40 19.02 -13.60 2.38
C GLY A 40 19.40 -12.13 2.21
N ARG A 41 18.44 -11.27 1.84
CA ARG A 41 18.65 -9.83 1.67
C ARG A 41 18.46 -9.10 3.00
N GLU A 42 19.24 -8.06 3.21
CA GLU A 42 19.14 -7.23 4.41
C GLU A 42 17.81 -6.46 4.44
N ILE A 43 17.01 -6.69 5.49
CA ILE A 43 15.77 -5.96 5.73
C ILE A 43 16.12 -4.61 6.37
N VAL A 44 16.18 -3.55 5.55
CA VAL A 44 16.46 -2.20 6.03
C VAL A 44 15.19 -1.50 6.53
N SER A 45 15.15 -1.14 7.81
CA SER A 45 14.07 -0.32 8.38
C SER A 45 14.47 1.16 8.34
N LEU A 46 14.05 1.87 7.29
CA LEU A 46 14.28 3.31 7.21
C LEU A 46 13.29 4.04 8.11
N SER A 47 13.80 4.63 9.21
CA SER A 47 12.98 5.49 10.06
C SER A 47 12.44 6.67 9.25
N ARG A 48 11.12 6.91 9.34
CA ARG A 48 10.49 8.03 8.64
C ARG A 48 11.01 9.34 9.26
N LYS A 49 11.81 10.10 8.52
CA LYS A 49 12.08 11.50 8.89
C LYS A 49 10.73 12.23 8.93
N ARG A 50 10.32 12.69 10.11
CA ARG A 50 9.13 13.53 10.28
C ARG A 50 9.32 14.76 9.39
N GLY A 51 8.62 14.78 8.27
CA GLY A 51 8.68 15.89 7.32
C GLY A 51 8.31 17.18 8.05
N LEU A 52 9.10 18.23 7.85
CA LEU A 52 8.81 19.59 8.24
C LEU A 52 7.62 20.13 7.41
N THR A 53 6.44 19.52 7.53
CA THR A 53 5.22 19.98 6.86
C THR A 53 4.58 21.09 7.69
N THR A 54 5.30 22.20 7.88
CA THR A 54 4.70 23.45 8.41
C THR A 54 4.10 24.33 7.30
N ARG A 55 4.27 23.98 6.02
CA ARG A 55 3.96 24.94 4.93
C ARG A 55 2.50 24.96 4.45
N TRP A 56 1.67 23.95 4.75
CA TRP A 56 0.31 23.86 4.17
C TRP A 56 -0.84 24.08 5.16
N SER A 57 -0.58 24.32 6.45
CA SER A 57 -1.64 24.57 7.45
C SER A 57 -2.26 25.97 7.40
N ARG A 58 -1.73 26.90 6.57
CA ARG A 58 -2.28 28.26 6.46
C ARG A 58 -3.31 28.47 5.34
N ARG A 59 -3.36 27.61 4.32
CA ARG A 59 -4.18 27.85 3.12
C ARG A 59 -5.68 27.52 3.30
N SER A 60 -6.04 26.80 4.37
CA SER A 60 -7.43 26.41 4.64
C SER A 60 -8.26 27.51 5.32
N ARG A 61 -7.67 28.65 5.70
CA ARG A 61 -8.40 29.73 6.39
C ARG A 61 -9.02 30.77 5.44
N ASP A 62 -8.61 30.81 4.18
CA ASP A 62 -9.00 31.89 3.27
C ASP A 62 -10.21 31.55 2.36
N ILE A 63 -10.73 30.31 2.41
CA ILE A 63 -11.87 29.89 1.57
C ILE A 63 -13.23 30.36 2.14
N GLY A 64 -13.26 30.96 3.32
CA GLY A 64 -14.50 31.36 4.01
C GLY A 64 -14.85 32.85 4.00
N ARG A 65 -14.14 33.71 3.25
CA ARG A 65 -14.33 35.18 3.36
C ARG A 65 -15.07 35.87 2.21
N ASP A 66 -15.47 35.12 1.18
CA ASP A 66 -16.18 35.66 0.00
C ASP A 66 -17.63 35.12 -0.10
N ALA A 67 -18.32 35.04 1.04
CA ALA A 67 -19.74 34.73 1.12
C ALA A 67 -20.43 35.62 2.17
N MET A 68 -20.49 36.93 1.89
CA MET A 68 -21.44 37.91 2.48
C MET A 68 -21.69 39.02 1.47
#